data_AF-A0A953LPA9-F1
#
_entry.id   AF-A0A953LPA9-F1
#
_cell.length_a   1.000
_cell.length_b   1.000
_cell.length_c   1.000
_cell.angle_alpha   90.00
_cell.angle_beta   90.00
_cell.angle_gamma   90.00
#
_symmetry.space_group_name_H-M   'P 1'
#
loop_
_entity.id
_entity.type
_entity.pdbx_description
1 polymer ?
#
loop_
_entity_poly.entity_id
_entity_poly.type
_entity_poly.pdbx_seq_one_letter_code
_entity_poly.pdbx_strand_id
1 'polypeptide(L)'
;VYVAPERLVTERFLALLERSPLALFAIDEAHCVAQWGHDFRPEYLDLGLLRERFAAVPRLALTATADPATRREIHERLLRPDATTFVASFDRPNLLYRVVDREGGNAQIAAQIESRWRGASGIVYRRTRDAVEKTAAFLAGRGFDALPYHAGLDAATRGANQERFRTGEGVVVVATVAFGMGIDKPDVRFVLHGDLPPSLEAYYQESGRAGRDGAPADAWLAWGLEDLVLARKRIEASEADEARKRVERRQLDAIVGYCETTACRREALLRWFGESFAGPCGACDNCLEPVAGWDATEEVRKALSAAYRTGQRFGAHHLTRVLRGESDERTSRLGHERLSVWGVGAELSDRQW
;
A
#
# COMPACT_ATOMS: atom_id res chain seq x y z
N VAL A 1 -4.20 12.80 -29.07
CA VAL A 1 -3.62 11.48 -29.43
C VAL A 1 -3.08 10.86 -28.16
N TYR A 2 -3.50 9.65 -27.80
CA TYR A 2 -2.89 8.89 -26.71
C TYR A 2 -1.73 8.06 -27.25
N VAL A 3 -0.59 8.11 -26.58
CA VAL A 3 0.64 7.43 -27.00
C VAL A 3 1.41 6.99 -25.77
N ALA A 4 1.95 5.77 -25.80
CA ALA A 4 2.82 5.28 -24.74
C ALA A 4 4.22 5.93 -24.86
N PRO A 5 4.93 6.16 -23.74
CA PRO A 5 6.25 6.80 -23.74
C PRO A 5 7.23 6.17 -24.74
N GLU A 6 7.26 4.83 -24.80
CA GLU A 6 8.15 4.03 -25.64
C GLU A 6 7.94 4.32 -27.13
N ARG A 7 6.70 4.61 -27.53
CA ARG A 7 6.37 4.96 -28.91
C ARG A 7 6.65 6.43 -29.19
N LEU A 8 6.40 7.30 -28.21
CA LEU A 8 6.58 8.74 -28.34
C LEU A 8 8.05 9.10 -28.62
N VAL A 9 8.98 8.43 -27.93
CA VAL A 9 10.43 8.72 -28.02
C VAL A 9 11.09 8.18 -29.29
N THR A 10 10.36 7.47 -30.15
CA THR A 10 10.91 6.99 -31.42
C THR A 10 11.13 8.14 -32.41
N GLU A 11 12.28 8.17 -33.09
CA GLU A 11 12.60 9.24 -34.06
C GLU A 11 11.53 9.41 -35.14
N ARG A 12 10.91 8.31 -35.60
CA ARG A 12 9.80 8.38 -36.57
C ARG A 12 8.60 9.15 -36.02
N PHE A 13 8.27 8.97 -34.74
CA PHE A 13 7.14 9.66 -34.11
C PHE A 13 7.49 11.12 -33.80
N LEU A 14 8.71 11.38 -33.30
CA LEU A 14 9.19 12.74 -33.08
C LEU A 14 9.19 13.57 -34.38
N ALA A 15 9.67 13.01 -35.48
CA ALA A 15 9.66 13.67 -36.80
C ALA A 15 8.25 13.92 -37.37
N LEU A 16 7.25 13.16 -36.92
CA LEU A 16 5.83 13.42 -37.21
C LEU A 16 5.30 14.59 -36.36
N LEU A 17 5.64 14.61 -35.07
CA LEU A 17 5.26 15.69 -34.15
C LEU A 17 5.83 17.04 -34.61
N GLU A 18 7.09 17.09 -35.07
CA GLU A 18 7.75 18.30 -35.59
C GLU A 18 7.03 18.92 -36.81
N ARG A 19 6.32 18.10 -37.59
CA ARG A 19 5.56 18.54 -38.77
C ARG A 19 4.08 18.78 -38.49
N SER A 20 3.66 18.62 -37.25
CA SER A 20 2.26 18.71 -36.84
C SER A 20 2.01 20.02 -36.08
N PRO A 21 0.81 20.64 -36.20
CA PRO A 21 0.42 21.75 -35.35
C PRO A 21 0.12 21.24 -33.92
N LEU A 22 1.09 21.36 -33.01
CA LEU A 22 0.98 20.88 -31.64
C LEU A 22 0.41 21.96 -30.71
N ALA A 23 -0.66 21.61 -29.98
CA ALA A 23 -1.28 22.53 -29.01
C ALA A 23 -0.77 22.32 -27.58
N LEU A 24 -0.51 21.08 -27.17
CA LEU A 24 -0.21 20.71 -25.78
C LEU A 24 0.41 19.31 -25.72
N PHE A 25 1.33 19.10 -24.78
CA PHE A 25 1.68 17.78 -24.24
C PHE A 25 1.09 17.61 -22.85
N ALA A 26 0.22 16.60 -22.68
CA ALA A 26 -0.27 16.17 -21.38
C ALA A 26 0.41 14.84 -21.02
N ILE A 27 1.16 14.85 -19.92
CA ILE A 27 1.88 13.70 -19.37
C ILE A 27 1.06 13.21 -18.19
N ASP A 28 0.30 12.15 -18.40
CA ASP A 28 -0.46 11.49 -17.36
C ASP A 28 0.45 10.55 -16.54
N GLU A 29 0.04 10.22 -15.31
CA GLU A 29 0.82 9.44 -14.36
C GLU A 29 2.28 9.92 -14.22
N ALA A 30 2.46 11.23 -14.15
CA ALA A 30 3.76 11.87 -14.16
C ALA A 30 4.71 11.41 -13.04
N HIS A 31 4.18 10.87 -11.94
CA HIS A 31 4.95 10.28 -10.85
C HIS A 31 5.90 9.15 -11.30
N CYS A 32 5.63 8.50 -12.44
CA CYS A 32 6.51 7.50 -13.04
C CYS A 32 7.90 8.05 -13.39
N VAL A 33 8.05 9.36 -13.58
CA VAL A 33 9.36 10.00 -13.84
C VAL A 33 10.22 10.12 -12.59
N ALA A 34 9.63 10.08 -11.40
CA ALA A 34 10.35 10.26 -10.15
C ALA A 34 11.10 8.98 -9.80
N GLN A 35 12.43 9.05 -9.81
CA GLN A 35 13.30 7.88 -9.58
C GLN A 35 13.12 7.32 -8.17
N TRP A 36 12.79 8.20 -7.23
CA TRP A 36 12.52 7.85 -5.84
C TRP A 36 11.02 7.68 -5.56
N GLY A 37 10.18 7.71 -6.60
CA GLY A 37 8.75 7.44 -6.54
C GLY A 37 8.41 5.94 -6.48
N HIS A 38 7.14 5.65 -6.21
CA HIS A 38 6.60 4.31 -5.96
C HIS A 38 6.40 3.44 -7.22
N ASP A 39 6.30 4.04 -8.43
CA ASP A 39 6.16 3.32 -9.72
C ASP A 39 7.11 3.88 -10.79
N PHE A 40 8.40 4.02 -10.46
CA PHE A 40 9.40 4.54 -11.39
C PHE A 40 9.48 3.72 -12.69
N ARG A 41 9.43 4.40 -13.84
CA ARG A 41 9.60 3.81 -15.17
C ARG A 41 10.72 4.52 -15.93
N PRO A 42 11.81 3.83 -16.30
CA PRO A 42 12.93 4.43 -17.03
C PRO A 42 12.49 5.20 -18.29
N GLU A 43 11.47 4.72 -18.99
CA GLU A 43 10.96 5.29 -20.25
C GLU A 43 10.31 6.67 -20.05
N TYR A 44 9.91 7.02 -18.83
CA TYR A 44 9.43 8.36 -18.51
C TYR A 44 10.56 9.39 -18.43
N LEU A 45 11.81 8.96 -18.16
CA LEU A 45 12.95 9.88 -18.13
C LEU A 45 13.17 10.54 -19.49
N ASP A 46 12.97 9.77 -20.55
CA ASP A 46 13.15 10.21 -21.93
C ASP A 46 12.16 11.31 -22.32
N LEU A 47 11.04 11.46 -21.61
CA LEU A 47 10.08 12.55 -21.83
C LEU A 47 10.67 13.94 -21.55
N GLY A 48 11.82 14.03 -20.87
CA GLY A 48 12.61 15.26 -20.76
C GLY A 48 12.95 15.87 -22.12
N LEU A 49 13.09 15.06 -23.18
CA LEU A 49 13.34 15.54 -24.55
C LEU A 49 12.26 16.50 -25.05
N LEU A 50 11.02 16.39 -24.54
CA LEU A 50 9.92 17.27 -24.94
C LEU A 50 10.21 18.72 -24.56
N ARG A 51 10.94 18.94 -23.47
CA ARG A 51 11.41 20.26 -23.05
C ARG A 51 12.37 20.89 -24.06
N GLU A 52 13.22 20.05 -24.65
CA GLU A 52 14.31 20.48 -25.52
C GLU A 52 13.84 20.65 -26.97
N ARG A 53 13.14 19.64 -27.52
CA ARG A 53 12.69 19.65 -28.92
C ARG A 53 11.45 20.51 -29.16
N PHE A 54 10.56 20.63 -28.17
CA PHE A 54 9.26 21.32 -28.31
C PHE A 54 9.08 22.42 -27.27
N ALA A 55 10.11 23.25 -27.06
CA ALA A 55 10.14 24.26 -26.01
C ALA A 55 8.97 25.27 -26.04
N ALA A 56 8.41 25.54 -27.22
CA ALA A 56 7.28 26.46 -27.43
C ALA A 56 5.91 25.81 -27.16
N VAL A 57 5.82 24.47 -27.10
CA VAL A 57 4.56 23.77 -26.86
C VAL A 57 4.31 23.68 -25.35
N PRO A 58 3.12 24.09 -24.87
CA PRO A 58 2.74 23.93 -23.47
C PRO A 58 2.85 22.48 -22.99
N ARG A 59 3.20 22.32 -21.71
CA ARG A 59 3.31 21.02 -21.04
C ARG A 59 2.50 21.01 -19.76
N LEU A 60 1.77 19.93 -19.55
CA LEU A 60 0.97 19.64 -18.37
C LEU A 60 1.36 18.26 -17.85
N ALA A 61 1.74 18.17 -16.58
CA ALA A 61 2.02 16.90 -15.90
C ALA A 61 0.92 16.65 -14.86
N LEU A 62 0.26 15.50 -14.93
CA LEU A 62 -0.84 15.13 -14.04
C LEU A 62 -0.48 13.86 -13.27
N THR A 63 -0.88 13.80 -12.00
CA THR A 63 -0.80 12.59 -11.19
C THR A 63 -1.74 12.69 -9.99
N ALA A 64 -2.28 11.55 -9.55
CA ALA A 64 -3.10 11.47 -8.35
C ALA A 64 -2.28 11.30 -7.06
N THR A 65 -1.06 10.75 -7.14
CA THR A 65 -0.25 10.33 -5.98
C THR A 65 1.17 10.84 -6.08
N ALA A 66 1.41 12.04 -5.55
CA ALA A 66 2.76 12.59 -5.46
C ALA A 66 2.98 13.30 -4.11
N ASP A 67 3.88 12.74 -3.31
CA ASP A 67 4.40 13.38 -2.10
C ASP A 67 5.26 14.62 -2.47
N PRO A 68 5.68 15.45 -1.49
CA PRO A 68 6.47 16.65 -1.78
C PRO A 68 7.77 16.38 -2.54
N ALA A 69 8.42 15.24 -2.33
CA ALA A 69 9.66 14.88 -3.02
C ALA A 69 9.40 14.53 -4.49
N THR A 70 8.41 13.67 -4.74
CA THR A 70 7.96 13.26 -6.07
C THR A 70 7.51 14.48 -6.89
N ARG A 71 6.76 15.42 -6.27
CA ARG A 71 6.34 16.66 -6.95
C ARG A 71 7.52 17.50 -7.45
N ARG A 72 8.59 17.60 -6.67
CA ARG A 72 9.80 18.32 -7.09
C ARG A 72 10.48 17.63 -8.27
N GLU A 73 10.64 16.31 -8.23
CA GLU A 73 11.24 15.55 -9.34
C GLU A 73 10.42 15.67 -10.63
N ILE A 74 9.08 15.59 -10.56
CA ILE A 74 8.20 15.80 -11.71
C ILE A 74 8.47 17.18 -12.33
N HIS A 75 8.52 18.23 -11.49
CA HIS A 75 8.71 19.61 -11.93
C HIS A 75 10.08 19.79 -12.60
N GLU A 76 11.15 19.33 -11.95
CA GLU A 76 12.53 19.44 -12.43
C GLU A 76 12.77 18.68 -13.75
N ARG A 77 12.17 17.50 -13.90
CA ARG A 77 12.38 16.61 -15.04
C ARG A 77 11.49 16.93 -16.24
N LEU A 78 10.21 17.24 -16.03
CA LEU A 78 9.23 17.34 -17.11
C LEU A 78 8.82 18.78 -17.45
N LEU A 79 8.90 19.70 -16.49
CA LEU A 79 8.34 21.04 -16.62
C LEU A 79 9.42 22.12 -16.79
N ARG A 80 8.97 23.37 -16.94
CA ARG A 80 9.85 24.55 -16.92
C ARG A 80 9.98 25.05 -15.47
N PRO A 81 11.07 25.74 -15.11
CA PRO A 81 11.25 26.29 -13.77
C PRO A 81 10.12 27.22 -13.31
N ASP A 82 9.45 27.90 -14.24
CA ASP A 82 8.33 28.83 -13.99
C ASP A 82 6.94 28.17 -14.05
N ALA A 83 6.85 26.85 -14.20
CA ALA A 83 5.57 26.16 -14.25
C ALA A 83 4.81 26.26 -12.92
N THR A 84 3.51 26.57 -13.02
CA THR A 84 2.61 26.63 -11.87
C THR A 84 2.21 25.23 -11.41
N THR A 85 2.22 25.00 -10.09
CA THR A 85 1.82 23.74 -9.47
C THR A 85 0.46 23.89 -8.81
N PHE A 86 -0.48 23.03 -9.17
CA PHE A 86 -1.80 22.93 -8.53
C PHE A 86 -1.85 21.65 -7.71
N VAL A 87 -2.17 21.76 -6.43
CA VAL A 87 -2.34 20.61 -5.53
C VAL A 87 -3.76 20.67 -4.97
N ALA A 88 -4.58 19.70 -5.36
CA ALA A 88 -5.87 19.48 -4.73
C ALA A 88 -5.69 18.72 -3.40
N SER A 89 -6.69 18.80 -2.53
CA SER A 89 -6.68 18.03 -1.28
C SER A 89 -6.66 16.53 -1.55
N PHE A 90 -5.90 15.82 -0.74
CA PHE A 90 -5.87 14.36 -0.67
C PHE A 90 -6.95 13.82 0.29
N ASP A 91 -7.75 14.68 0.93
CA ASP A 91 -8.81 14.23 1.83
C ASP A 91 -9.94 13.56 1.04
N ARG A 92 -10.31 12.37 1.50
CA ARG A 92 -11.47 11.61 1.06
C ARG A 92 -12.41 11.46 2.23
N PRO A 93 -13.27 12.47 2.50
CA PRO A 93 -14.03 12.53 3.73
C PRO A 93 -15.01 11.37 3.90
N ASN A 94 -15.47 10.81 2.78
CA ASN A 94 -16.36 9.67 2.72
C ASN A 94 -15.69 8.30 2.96
N LEU A 95 -14.35 8.25 3.02
CA LEU A 95 -13.62 7.02 3.33
C LEU A 95 -13.36 6.86 4.82
N LEU A 96 -13.78 5.71 5.34
CA LEU A 96 -13.42 5.23 6.67
C LEU A 96 -12.14 4.40 6.59
N TYR A 97 -11.07 4.87 7.23
CA TYR A 97 -9.80 4.13 7.29
C TYR A 97 -9.74 3.24 8.53
N ARG A 98 -9.44 1.95 8.35
CA ARG A 98 -9.25 0.98 9.43
C ARG A 98 -8.04 0.10 9.15
N VAL A 99 -7.18 -0.07 10.15
CA VAL A 99 -6.10 -1.07 10.13
C VAL A 99 -6.34 -2.04 11.26
N VAL A 100 -6.24 -3.33 10.97
CA VAL A 100 -6.43 -4.39 11.97
C VAL A 100 -5.28 -5.38 11.94
N ASP A 101 -5.11 -6.08 13.05
CA ASP A 101 -4.23 -7.24 13.10
C ASP A 101 -4.78 -8.35 12.19
N ARG A 102 -3.89 -8.93 11.41
CA ARG A 102 -4.23 -10.06 10.55
C ARG A 102 -4.40 -11.33 11.39
N GLU A 103 -5.63 -11.83 11.45
CA GLU A 103 -6.00 -13.06 12.14
C GLU A 103 -6.98 -13.87 11.28
N GLY A 104 -6.94 -15.19 11.31
CA GLY A 104 -7.94 -16.03 10.61
C GLY A 104 -7.98 -15.94 9.07
N GLY A 105 -7.06 -15.20 8.44
CA GLY A 105 -6.86 -15.16 6.99
C GLY A 105 -8.12 -14.77 6.20
N ASN A 106 -8.51 -15.60 5.23
CA ASN A 106 -9.67 -15.33 4.37
C ASN A 106 -11.00 -15.26 5.14
N ALA A 107 -11.09 -15.89 6.32
CA ALA A 107 -12.29 -15.82 7.16
C ALA A 107 -12.51 -14.42 7.73
N GLN A 108 -11.45 -13.69 8.10
CA GLN A 108 -11.53 -12.31 8.57
C GLN A 108 -11.97 -11.36 7.45
N ILE A 109 -11.43 -11.52 6.24
CA ILE A 109 -11.87 -10.78 5.05
C ILE A 109 -13.37 -11.01 4.80
N ALA A 110 -13.81 -12.28 4.80
CA ALA A 110 -15.23 -12.60 4.61
C ALA A 110 -16.11 -11.99 5.71
N ALA A 111 -15.70 -12.06 6.98
CA ALA A 111 -16.44 -11.47 8.09
C ALA A 111 -16.55 -9.94 8.00
N GLN A 112 -15.50 -9.26 7.51
CA GLN A 112 -15.53 -7.82 7.28
C GLN A 112 -16.53 -7.45 6.16
N ILE A 113 -16.57 -8.21 5.06
CA ILE A 113 -17.55 -7.98 3.98
C ILE A 113 -18.96 -8.28 4.49
N GLU A 114 -19.15 -9.41 5.16
CA GLU A 114 -20.44 -9.87 5.70
C GLU A 114 -21.09 -8.84 6.63
N SER A 115 -20.32 -8.32 7.58
CA SER A 115 -20.84 -7.47 8.66
C SER A 115 -21.22 -6.05 8.21
N ARG A 116 -20.67 -5.56 7.09
CA ARG A 116 -20.83 -4.16 6.67
C ARG A 116 -21.32 -3.95 5.25
N TRP A 117 -20.97 -4.86 4.35
CA TRP A 117 -21.03 -4.62 2.91
C TRP A 117 -21.56 -5.84 2.14
N ARG A 118 -22.39 -6.67 2.77
CA ARG A 118 -23.00 -7.81 2.09
C ARG A 118 -23.85 -7.33 0.91
N GLY A 119 -23.57 -7.89 -0.28
CA GLY A 119 -24.23 -7.51 -1.52
C GLY A 119 -23.71 -6.22 -2.16
N ALA A 120 -22.70 -5.58 -1.59
CA ALA A 120 -22.08 -4.40 -2.18
C ALA A 120 -20.85 -4.76 -3.03
N SER A 121 -20.55 -3.92 -4.03
CA SER A 121 -19.34 -4.07 -4.81
C SER A 121 -18.09 -3.62 -4.06
N GLY A 122 -17.00 -4.36 -4.22
CA GLY A 122 -15.76 -4.07 -3.53
C GLY A 122 -14.53 -4.71 -4.16
N ILE A 123 -13.37 -4.30 -3.67
CA ILE A 123 -12.07 -4.80 -4.15
C ILE A 123 -11.33 -5.43 -2.96
N VAL A 124 -10.72 -6.59 -3.16
CA VAL A 124 -9.85 -7.24 -2.19
C VAL A 124 -8.46 -7.41 -2.79
N TYR A 125 -7.49 -6.64 -2.30
CA TYR A 125 -6.10 -6.74 -2.74
C TYR A 125 -5.35 -7.84 -2.01
N ARG A 126 -4.72 -8.72 -2.79
CA ARG A 126 -3.81 -9.78 -2.34
C ARG A 126 -2.48 -9.72 -3.09
N ARG A 127 -1.40 -10.12 -2.43
CA ARG A 127 -0.04 -9.97 -2.97
C ARG A 127 0.28 -10.93 -4.12
N THR A 128 -0.17 -12.19 -4.03
CA THR A 128 0.19 -13.25 -4.98
C THR A 128 -1.00 -13.72 -5.79
N ARG A 129 -0.74 -14.26 -6.99
CA ARG A 129 -1.78 -14.85 -7.86
C ARG A 129 -2.52 -15.99 -7.16
N ASP A 130 -1.76 -16.87 -6.49
CA ASP A 130 -2.31 -17.95 -5.69
C ASP A 130 -3.22 -17.46 -4.56
N ALA A 131 -2.84 -16.40 -3.84
CA ALA A 131 -3.68 -15.80 -2.81
C ALA A 131 -4.95 -15.16 -3.38
N VAL A 132 -4.87 -14.52 -4.56
CA VAL A 132 -6.04 -14.00 -5.28
C VAL A 132 -7.03 -15.13 -5.59
N GLU A 133 -6.57 -16.19 -6.25
CA GLU A 133 -7.42 -17.32 -6.63
C GLU A 133 -8.06 -17.99 -5.42
N LYS A 134 -7.26 -18.29 -4.38
CA LYS A 134 -7.76 -18.89 -3.13
C LYS A 134 -8.77 -18.01 -2.40
N THR A 135 -8.55 -16.70 -2.39
CA THR A 135 -9.47 -15.77 -1.72
C THR A 135 -10.76 -15.62 -2.50
N ALA A 136 -10.70 -15.52 -3.83
CA ALA A 136 -11.88 -15.45 -4.69
C ALA A 136 -12.73 -16.71 -4.54
N ALA A 137 -12.11 -17.90 -4.64
CA ALA A 137 -12.79 -19.18 -4.46
C ALA A 137 -13.40 -19.32 -3.05
N PHE A 138 -12.69 -18.89 -2.01
CA PHE A 138 -13.19 -18.92 -0.64
C PHE A 138 -14.42 -18.02 -0.45
N LEU A 139 -14.39 -16.79 -0.99
CA LEU A 139 -15.52 -15.87 -0.93
C LEU A 139 -16.71 -16.39 -1.74
N ALA A 140 -16.47 -16.91 -2.95
CA ALA A 140 -17.51 -17.56 -3.75
C ALA A 140 -18.17 -18.72 -3.00
N GLY A 141 -17.39 -19.56 -2.32
CA GLY A 141 -17.89 -20.65 -1.48
C GLY A 141 -18.74 -20.19 -0.28
N ARG A 142 -18.68 -18.91 0.12
CA ARG A 142 -19.52 -18.29 1.16
C ARG A 142 -20.69 -17.49 0.58
N GLY A 143 -20.92 -17.57 -0.73
CA GLY A 143 -22.04 -16.94 -1.41
C GLY A 143 -21.83 -15.47 -1.78
N PHE A 144 -20.58 -15.01 -1.89
CA PHE A 144 -20.26 -13.73 -2.51
C PHE A 144 -20.08 -13.90 -4.03
N ASP A 145 -20.46 -12.91 -4.83
CA ASP A 145 -20.11 -12.87 -6.27
C ASP A 145 -18.66 -12.40 -6.41
N ALA A 146 -17.70 -13.31 -6.20
CA ALA A 146 -16.28 -13.01 -6.11
C ALA A 146 -15.48 -13.50 -7.32
N LEU A 147 -14.72 -12.61 -7.95
CA LEU A 147 -13.96 -12.89 -9.18
C LEU A 147 -12.46 -12.63 -8.99
N PRO A 148 -11.56 -13.52 -9.46
CA PRO A 148 -10.13 -13.27 -9.44
C PRO A 148 -9.72 -12.31 -10.57
N TYR A 149 -8.71 -11.47 -10.32
CA TYR A 149 -8.09 -10.64 -11.33
C TYR A 149 -6.58 -10.53 -11.11
N HIS A 150 -5.79 -11.05 -12.06
CA HIS A 150 -4.35 -10.87 -12.06
C HIS A 150 -3.74 -11.06 -13.45
N ALA A 151 -2.49 -10.62 -13.62
CA ALA A 151 -1.77 -10.70 -14.90
C ALA A 151 -1.57 -12.12 -15.46
N GLY A 152 -1.74 -13.17 -14.65
CA GLY A 152 -1.68 -14.57 -15.10
C GLY A 152 -2.95 -15.10 -15.77
N LEU A 153 -4.07 -14.35 -15.73
CA LEU A 153 -5.28 -14.73 -16.45
C LEU A 153 -5.11 -14.43 -17.94
N ASP A 154 -5.72 -15.25 -18.79
CA ASP A 154 -5.81 -14.96 -20.21
C ASP A 154 -6.61 -13.66 -20.45
N ALA A 155 -6.36 -13.03 -21.60
CA ALA A 155 -6.93 -11.72 -21.90
C ALA A 155 -8.48 -11.74 -21.97
N ALA A 156 -9.08 -12.84 -22.40
CA ALA A 156 -10.53 -12.95 -22.52
C ALA A 156 -11.18 -13.03 -21.12
N THR A 157 -10.67 -13.90 -20.26
CA THR A 157 -11.15 -14.00 -18.86
C THR A 157 -10.92 -12.70 -18.10
N ARG A 158 -9.75 -12.07 -18.26
CA ARG A 158 -9.45 -10.79 -17.62
C ARG A 158 -10.42 -9.68 -18.06
N GLY A 159 -10.71 -9.60 -19.36
CA GLY A 159 -11.69 -8.67 -19.92
C GLY A 159 -13.11 -8.94 -19.42
N ALA A 160 -13.53 -10.21 -19.36
CA ALA A 160 -14.84 -10.60 -18.86
C ALA A 160 -15.03 -10.24 -17.37
N ASN A 161 -14.04 -10.52 -16.53
CA ASN A 161 -14.10 -10.20 -15.11
C ASN A 161 -14.10 -8.67 -14.87
N GLN A 162 -13.31 -7.92 -15.63
CA GLN A 162 -13.30 -6.46 -15.57
C GLN A 162 -14.67 -5.88 -15.96
N GLU A 163 -15.26 -6.37 -17.04
CA GLU A 163 -16.58 -5.92 -17.50
C GLU A 163 -17.68 -6.30 -16.52
N ARG A 164 -17.63 -7.51 -15.98
CA ARG A 164 -18.56 -7.98 -14.95
C ARG A 164 -18.51 -7.12 -13.70
N PHE A 165 -17.31 -6.72 -13.25
CA PHE A 165 -17.18 -5.80 -12.13
C PHE A 165 -17.70 -4.40 -12.48
N ARG A 166 -17.35 -3.88 -13.66
CA ARG A 166 -17.73 -2.53 -14.10
C ARG A 166 -19.25 -2.36 -14.19
N THR A 167 -19.96 -3.36 -14.68
CA THR A 167 -21.41 -3.31 -14.95
C THR A 167 -22.27 -3.97 -13.89
N GLY A 168 -21.73 -4.94 -13.15
CA GLY A 168 -22.47 -5.68 -12.14
C GLY A 168 -22.60 -4.94 -10.81
N GLU A 169 -23.71 -5.20 -10.13
CA GLU A 169 -23.92 -4.84 -8.73
C GLU A 169 -23.49 -5.99 -7.82
N GLY A 170 -22.95 -5.68 -6.63
CA GLY A 170 -22.57 -6.68 -5.63
C GLY A 170 -21.37 -7.56 -5.98
N VAL A 171 -20.65 -7.24 -7.06
CA VAL A 171 -19.46 -7.98 -7.49
C VAL A 171 -18.24 -7.59 -6.65
N VAL A 172 -17.53 -8.59 -6.13
CA VAL A 172 -16.27 -8.45 -5.41
C VAL A 172 -15.13 -8.90 -6.31
N VAL A 173 -14.20 -8.01 -6.63
CA VAL A 173 -12.98 -8.42 -7.34
C VAL A 173 -11.86 -8.63 -6.36
N VAL A 174 -11.28 -9.83 -6.37
CA VAL A 174 -10.03 -10.11 -5.66
C VAL A 174 -8.88 -9.95 -6.65
N ALA A 175 -7.90 -9.13 -6.32
CA ALA A 175 -6.86 -8.76 -7.28
C ALA A 175 -5.47 -8.59 -6.71
N THR A 176 -4.46 -8.73 -7.58
CA THR A 176 -3.15 -8.11 -7.35
C THR A 176 -3.16 -6.65 -7.77
N VAL A 177 -2.05 -5.94 -7.55
CA VAL A 177 -1.81 -4.56 -8.01
C VAL A 177 -2.05 -4.35 -9.52
N ALA A 178 -2.10 -5.43 -10.30
CA ALA A 178 -2.48 -5.38 -11.72
C ALA A 178 -3.89 -4.83 -11.96
N PHE A 179 -4.77 -4.86 -10.96
CA PHE A 179 -6.11 -4.26 -11.00
C PHE A 179 -6.03 -2.79 -10.55
N GLY A 180 -5.36 -1.96 -11.36
CA GLY A 180 -4.96 -0.61 -10.98
C GLY A 180 -5.33 0.49 -11.98
N MET A 181 -5.06 0.31 -13.26
CA MET A 181 -5.28 1.37 -14.25
C MET A 181 -6.62 1.17 -14.97
N GLY A 182 -7.45 2.20 -15.03
CA GLY A 182 -8.68 2.20 -15.85
C GLY A 182 -9.93 1.56 -15.24
N ILE A 183 -9.96 1.30 -13.94
CA ILE A 183 -11.22 0.95 -13.25
C ILE A 183 -11.94 2.25 -12.93
N ASP A 184 -13.10 2.43 -13.55
CA ASP A 184 -14.00 3.54 -13.29
C ASP A 184 -15.37 3.02 -12.90
N LYS A 185 -15.46 2.49 -11.68
CA LYS A 185 -16.71 2.12 -11.02
C LYS A 185 -16.94 3.10 -9.87
N PRO A 186 -17.98 3.95 -9.92
CA PRO A 186 -18.17 5.00 -8.92
C PRO A 186 -18.61 4.46 -7.55
N ASP A 187 -19.32 3.33 -7.55
CA ASP A 187 -20.07 2.76 -6.42
C ASP A 187 -19.34 1.63 -5.68
N VAL A 188 -18.01 1.65 -5.67
CA VAL A 188 -17.21 0.69 -4.88
C VAL A 188 -17.34 1.04 -3.39
N ARG A 189 -17.94 0.16 -2.58
CA ARG A 189 -18.21 0.40 -1.16
C ARG A 189 -17.08 0.02 -0.22
N PHE A 190 -16.17 -0.83 -0.67
CA PHE A 190 -15.02 -1.18 0.15
C PHE A 190 -13.79 -1.52 -0.70
N VAL A 191 -12.63 -1.22 -0.15
CA VAL A 191 -11.34 -1.74 -0.58
C VAL A 191 -10.68 -2.40 0.64
N LEU A 192 -10.44 -3.71 0.56
CA LEU A 192 -9.78 -4.47 1.61
C LEU A 192 -8.38 -4.90 1.15
N HIS A 193 -7.38 -4.63 1.95
CA HIS A 193 -6.03 -5.15 1.77
C HIS A 193 -5.82 -6.33 2.72
N GLY A 194 -5.68 -7.53 2.16
CA GLY A 194 -5.34 -8.74 2.93
C GLY A 194 -3.83 -8.95 3.13
N ASP A 195 -3.02 -8.03 2.59
CA ASP A 195 -1.57 -8.05 2.57
C ASP A 195 -1.06 -6.60 2.65
N LEU A 196 0.03 -6.36 3.38
CA LEU A 196 0.64 -5.02 3.48
C LEU A 196 1.03 -4.47 2.09
N PRO A 197 0.53 -3.28 1.70
CA PRO A 197 0.94 -2.57 0.49
C PRO A 197 2.44 -2.20 0.53
N PRO A 198 3.10 -2.02 -0.62
CA PRO A 198 4.53 -1.69 -0.66
C PRO A 198 4.85 -0.27 -0.18
N SER A 199 3.88 0.66 -0.22
CA SER A 199 4.06 2.05 0.19
C SER A 199 2.72 2.73 0.53
N LEU A 200 2.79 3.93 1.11
CA LEU A 200 1.60 4.76 1.36
C LEU A 200 0.94 5.28 0.09
N GLU A 201 1.71 5.54 -0.97
CA GLU A 201 1.18 5.94 -2.27
C GLU A 201 0.36 4.82 -2.90
N ALA A 202 0.88 3.58 -2.88
CA ALA A 202 0.14 2.42 -3.36
C ALA A 202 -1.15 2.24 -2.56
N TYR A 203 -1.06 2.28 -1.22
CA TYR A 203 -2.23 2.18 -0.35
C TYR A 203 -3.27 3.28 -0.63
N TYR A 204 -2.84 4.55 -0.79
CA TYR A 204 -3.73 5.66 -1.09
C TYR A 204 -4.41 5.51 -2.46
N GLN A 205 -3.65 5.14 -3.49
CA GLN A 205 -4.19 4.94 -4.84
C GLN A 205 -5.20 3.79 -4.88
N GLU A 206 -4.90 2.69 -4.20
CA GLU A 206 -5.74 1.50 -4.13
C GLU A 206 -7.01 1.74 -3.30
N SER A 207 -6.86 2.27 -2.09
CA SER A 207 -8.01 2.61 -1.22
C SER A 207 -8.89 3.71 -1.82
N GLY A 208 -8.31 4.67 -2.54
CA GLY A 208 -9.03 5.75 -3.21
C GLY A 208 -9.99 5.32 -4.32
N ARG A 209 -9.97 4.03 -4.71
CA ARG A 209 -10.96 3.43 -5.63
C ARG A 209 -12.34 3.30 -5.02
N ALA A 210 -12.43 3.23 -3.69
CA ALA A 210 -13.70 3.25 -2.98
C ALA A 210 -14.37 4.63 -3.03
N GLY A 211 -15.70 4.63 -3.02
CA GLY A 211 -16.54 5.80 -2.77
C GLY A 211 -16.30 6.97 -3.72
N ARG A 212 -16.08 6.71 -5.01
CA ARG A 212 -15.88 7.79 -6.00
C ARG A 212 -17.15 8.60 -6.26
N ASP A 213 -18.31 8.00 -6.00
CA ASP A 213 -19.61 8.67 -5.93
C ASP A 213 -19.78 9.61 -4.71
N GLY A 214 -18.80 9.66 -3.80
CA GLY A 214 -18.85 10.44 -2.56
C GLY A 214 -19.67 9.80 -1.44
N ALA A 215 -20.30 8.63 -1.67
CA ALA A 215 -21.01 7.90 -0.64
C ALA A 215 -20.02 7.22 0.34
N PRO A 216 -20.46 6.90 1.58
CA PRO A 216 -19.62 6.21 2.55
C PRO A 216 -19.02 4.93 1.99
N ALA A 217 -17.73 4.72 2.26
CA ALA A 217 -17.03 3.50 1.89
C ALA A 217 -15.86 3.20 2.84
N ASP A 218 -15.46 1.93 2.93
CA ASP A 218 -14.41 1.48 3.84
C ASP A 218 -13.09 1.22 3.11
N ALA A 219 -12.00 1.73 3.67
CA ALA A 219 -10.63 1.35 3.37
C ALA A 219 -10.07 0.55 4.55
N TRP A 220 -9.93 -0.76 4.38
CA TRP A 220 -9.55 -1.68 5.45
C TRP A 220 -8.23 -2.38 5.12
N LEU A 221 -7.31 -2.43 6.06
CA LEU A 221 -6.02 -3.09 5.91
C LEU A 221 -5.78 -4.08 7.05
N ALA A 222 -5.70 -5.36 6.74
CA ALA A 222 -5.15 -6.36 7.65
C ALA A 222 -3.65 -6.51 7.40
N TRP A 223 -2.85 -6.39 8.46
CA TRP A 223 -1.42 -6.58 8.39
C TRP A 223 -0.90 -7.32 9.63
N GLY A 224 0.31 -7.86 9.55
CA GLY A 224 1.03 -8.33 10.73
C GLY A 224 2.54 -8.34 10.54
N LEU A 225 3.30 -8.57 11.61
CA LEU A 225 4.77 -8.51 11.59
C LEU A 225 5.42 -9.43 10.53
N GLU A 226 4.78 -10.55 10.19
CA GLU A 226 5.25 -11.43 9.12
C GLU A 226 5.29 -10.72 7.75
N ASP A 227 4.38 -9.78 7.47
CA ASP A 227 4.43 -8.97 6.24
C ASP A 227 5.68 -8.11 6.19
N LEU A 228 6.04 -7.49 7.31
CA LEU A 228 7.23 -6.66 7.42
C LEU A 228 8.50 -7.50 7.17
N VAL A 229 8.59 -8.68 7.78
CA VAL A 229 9.73 -9.59 7.60
C VAL A 229 9.84 -10.03 6.14
N LEU A 230 8.73 -10.41 5.51
CA LEU A 230 8.71 -10.82 4.10
C LEU A 230 9.07 -9.65 3.16
N ALA A 231 8.53 -8.45 3.42
CA ALA A 231 8.83 -7.26 2.64
C ALA A 231 10.32 -6.88 2.74
N ARG A 232 10.90 -6.86 3.95
CA ARG A 232 12.34 -6.61 4.14
C ARG A 232 13.20 -7.64 3.41
N LYS A 233 12.91 -8.94 3.57
CA LYS A 233 13.64 -10.00 2.85
C LYS A 233 13.61 -9.81 1.33
N ARG A 234 12.45 -9.42 0.79
CA ARG A 234 12.31 -9.14 -0.64
C ARG A 234 13.16 -7.96 -1.08
N ILE A 235 13.17 -6.86 -0.32
CA ILE A 235 13.98 -5.68 -0.62
C ILE A 235 15.47 -6.04 -0.60
N GLU A 236 15.92 -6.77 0.42
CA GLU A 236 17.34 -7.14 0.53
C GLU A 236 17.78 -8.12 -0.57
N ALA A 237 16.91 -9.08 -0.94
CA ALA A 237 17.17 -10.03 -2.02
C ALA A 237 17.03 -9.44 -3.44
N SER A 238 16.53 -8.22 -3.57
CA SER A 238 16.39 -7.54 -4.86
C SER A 238 17.76 -7.27 -5.50
N GLU A 239 17.84 -7.38 -6.83
CA GLU A 239 19.02 -6.99 -7.64
C GLU A 239 19.14 -5.46 -7.83
N ALA A 240 18.19 -4.69 -7.27
CA ALA A 240 18.23 -3.24 -7.31
C ALA A 240 19.48 -2.67 -6.60
N ASP A 241 19.92 -1.49 -7.04
CA ASP A 241 21.03 -0.79 -6.39
C ASP A 241 20.69 -0.36 -4.95
N GLU A 242 21.72 -0.06 -4.16
CA GLU A 242 21.54 0.32 -2.75
C GLU A 242 20.73 1.61 -2.57
N ALA A 243 20.73 2.51 -3.54
CA ALA A 243 19.96 3.73 -3.45
C ALA A 243 18.46 3.44 -3.59
N ARG A 244 18.09 2.56 -4.52
CA ARG A 244 16.72 2.07 -4.70
C ARG A 244 16.25 1.27 -3.48
N LYS A 245 17.08 0.36 -2.95
CA LYS A 245 16.78 -0.37 -1.71
C LYS A 245 16.54 0.57 -0.52
N ARG A 246 17.33 1.66 -0.40
CA ARG A 246 17.08 2.68 0.64
C ARG A 246 15.71 3.34 0.51
N VAL A 247 15.25 3.63 -0.71
CA VAL A 247 13.92 4.20 -0.93
C VAL A 247 12.81 3.20 -0.62
N GLU A 248 12.94 1.95 -1.07
CA GLU A 248 11.96 0.91 -0.73
C GLU A 248 11.88 0.67 0.78
N ARG A 249 13.02 0.69 1.50
CA ARG A 249 13.05 0.63 2.97
C ARG A 249 12.29 1.79 3.60
N ARG A 250 12.52 3.02 3.13
CA ARG A 250 11.82 4.21 3.62
C ARG A 250 10.32 4.15 3.38
N GLN A 251 9.89 3.68 2.21
CA GLN A 251 8.47 3.48 1.87
C GLN A 251 7.82 2.43 2.77
N LEU A 252 8.53 1.31 3.02
CA LEU A 252 8.10 0.26 3.92
C LEU A 252 7.97 0.77 5.36
N ASP A 253 8.98 1.49 5.85
CA ASP A 253 8.94 2.07 7.21
C ASP A 253 7.78 3.06 7.34
N ALA A 254 7.44 3.82 6.29
CA ALA A 254 6.33 4.76 6.30
C ALA A 254 4.95 4.06 6.37
N ILE A 255 4.71 3.02 5.57
CA ILE A 255 3.44 2.27 5.64
C ILE A 255 3.30 1.50 6.96
N VAL A 256 4.40 0.97 7.52
CA VAL A 256 4.39 0.36 8.86
C VAL A 256 4.07 1.39 9.93
N GLY A 257 4.69 2.57 9.88
CA GLY A 257 4.39 3.66 10.81
C GLY A 257 2.92 4.12 10.72
N TYR A 258 2.31 4.08 9.54
CA TYR A 258 0.88 4.32 9.37
C TYR A 258 0.00 3.21 9.98
N CYS A 259 0.43 1.95 9.91
CA CYS A 259 -0.29 0.85 10.53
C CYS A 259 -0.24 0.92 12.07
N GLU A 260 0.93 1.22 12.63
CA GLU A 260 1.21 1.22 14.07
C GLU A 260 0.82 2.53 14.79
N THR A 261 0.50 3.59 14.05
CA THR A 261 0.13 4.87 14.66
C THR A 261 -1.10 4.74 15.55
N THR A 262 -1.08 5.40 16.70
CA THR A 262 -2.24 5.61 17.57
C THR A 262 -2.94 6.95 17.29
N ALA A 263 -2.35 7.81 16.46
CA ALA A 263 -2.93 9.09 16.06
C ALA A 263 -4.00 8.90 14.95
N CYS A 264 -4.69 9.98 14.59
CA CYS A 264 -5.67 9.95 13.50
C CYS A 264 -5.02 9.44 12.18
N ARG A 265 -5.53 8.34 11.61
CA ARG A 265 -4.97 7.75 10.38
C ARG A 265 -5.02 8.70 9.19
N ARG A 266 -6.16 9.39 9.02
CA ARG A 266 -6.32 10.37 7.94
C ARG A 266 -5.28 11.49 8.02
N GLU A 267 -5.07 12.06 9.20
CA GLU A 267 -4.03 13.06 9.44
C GLU A 267 -2.63 12.54 9.08
N ALA A 268 -2.30 11.31 9.48
CA ALA A 268 -1.01 10.69 9.13
C ALA A 268 -0.84 10.53 7.62
N LEU A 269 -1.90 10.11 6.91
CA LEU A 269 -1.91 9.95 5.46
C LEU A 269 -1.78 11.29 4.73
N LEU A 270 -2.53 12.31 5.15
CA LEU A 270 -2.47 13.66 4.56
C LEU A 270 -1.10 14.30 4.80
N ARG A 271 -0.54 14.15 6.00
CA ARG A 271 0.79 14.63 6.34
C ARG A 271 1.86 14.03 5.43
N TRP A 272 1.75 12.74 5.09
CA TRP A 272 2.67 12.09 4.15
C TRP A 272 2.70 12.81 2.79
N PHE A 273 1.54 13.18 2.26
CA PHE A 273 1.42 13.94 1.00
C PHE A 273 1.71 15.44 1.15
N GLY A 274 2.10 15.89 2.34
CA GLY A 274 2.43 17.29 2.64
C GLY A 274 1.20 18.18 2.84
N GLU A 275 0.04 17.60 3.13
CA GLU A 275 -1.18 18.32 3.48
C GLU A 275 -1.33 18.40 5.01
N SER A 276 -1.59 19.60 5.52
CA SER A 276 -1.89 19.80 6.94
C SER A 276 -3.38 19.55 7.19
N PHE A 277 -3.69 18.79 8.23
CA PHE A 277 -5.06 18.47 8.63
C PHE A 277 -5.28 18.86 10.09
N ALA A 278 -6.37 19.58 10.38
CA ALA A 278 -6.60 20.13 11.71
C ALA A 278 -6.87 19.04 12.78
N GLY A 279 -7.39 17.89 12.38
CA GLY A 279 -7.58 16.71 13.24
C GLY A 279 -8.57 16.89 14.41
N PRO A 280 -9.04 15.79 15.02
CA PRO A 280 -9.12 14.43 14.48
C PRO A 280 -10.22 14.28 13.41
N CYS A 281 -10.19 13.25 12.57
CA CYS A 281 -11.13 13.12 11.45
C CYS A 281 -12.51 12.56 11.80
N GLY A 282 -12.68 11.89 12.94
CA GLY A 282 -13.93 11.24 13.34
C GLY A 282 -14.36 10.06 12.46
N ALA A 283 -13.53 9.65 11.50
CA ALA A 283 -13.83 8.64 10.48
C ALA A 283 -12.61 7.74 10.20
N CYS A 284 -11.84 7.41 11.24
CA CYS A 284 -10.92 6.28 11.22
C CYS A 284 -11.06 5.50 12.52
N ASP A 285 -10.65 4.23 12.50
CA ASP A 285 -10.57 3.38 13.70
C ASP A 285 -9.92 4.09 14.91
N ASN A 286 -8.76 4.75 14.78
CA ASN A 286 -8.14 5.44 15.93
C ASN A 286 -8.97 6.62 16.48
N CYS A 287 -9.87 7.21 15.67
CA CYS A 287 -10.79 8.25 16.15
C CYS A 287 -12.08 7.66 16.72
N LEU A 288 -12.53 6.51 16.20
CA LEU A 288 -13.78 5.84 16.60
C LEU A 288 -13.58 4.95 17.83
N GLU A 289 -12.42 4.31 17.90
CA GLU A 289 -12.00 3.31 18.89
C GLU A 289 -10.58 3.69 19.36
N PRO A 290 -10.40 4.79 20.12
CA PRO A 290 -9.07 5.24 20.53
C PRO A 290 -8.33 4.18 21.34
N VAL A 291 -7.12 3.84 20.91
CA VAL A 291 -6.26 2.89 21.62
C VAL A 291 -5.49 3.63 22.71
N ALA A 292 -5.62 3.18 23.96
CA ALA A 292 -4.82 3.71 25.05
C ALA A 292 -3.36 3.28 24.89
N GLY A 293 -2.46 4.25 24.74
CA GLY A 293 -1.02 4.02 24.85
C GLY A 293 -0.60 3.91 26.31
N TRP A 294 0.52 3.23 26.55
CA TRP A 294 1.17 3.18 27.86
C TRP A 294 2.69 3.22 27.70
N ASP A 295 3.40 3.61 28.75
CA ASP A 295 4.86 3.59 28.75
C ASP A 295 5.35 2.15 28.93
N ALA A 296 5.75 1.54 27.82
CA ALA A 296 6.28 0.18 27.77
C ALA A 296 7.82 0.14 27.83
N THR A 297 8.48 1.19 28.35
CA THR A 297 9.95 1.30 28.34
C THR A 297 10.62 0.10 29.02
N GLU A 298 10.09 -0.34 30.17
CA GLU A 298 10.66 -1.48 30.90
C GLU A 298 10.43 -2.81 30.18
N GLU A 299 9.27 -2.97 29.55
CA GLU A 299 8.88 -4.14 28.78
C GLU A 299 9.78 -4.26 27.54
N VAL A 300 9.99 -3.16 26.82
CA VAL A 300 10.91 -3.11 25.68
C VAL A 300 12.35 -3.41 26.14
N ARG A 301 12.80 -2.89 27.28
CA ARG A 301 14.12 -3.22 27.85
C ARG A 301 14.24 -4.72 28.15
N LYS A 302 13.22 -5.34 28.74
CA LYS A 302 13.17 -6.79 29.00
C LYS A 302 13.27 -7.57 27.69
N ALA A 303 12.46 -7.24 26.69
CA ALA A 303 12.45 -7.90 25.39
C ALA A 303 13.80 -7.79 24.66
N LEU A 304 14.38 -6.59 24.59
CA LEU A 304 15.70 -6.38 23.99
C LEU A 304 16.81 -7.12 24.75
N SER A 305 16.76 -7.14 26.09
CA SER A 305 17.71 -7.90 26.91
C SER A 305 17.59 -9.40 26.67
N ALA A 306 16.37 -9.93 26.52
CA ALA A 306 16.12 -11.33 26.20
C ALA A 306 16.66 -11.69 24.81
N ALA A 307 16.42 -10.85 23.79
CA ALA A 307 16.99 -11.03 22.46
C ALA A 307 18.52 -11.05 22.49
N TYR A 308 19.15 -10.10 23.21
CA TYR A 308 20.59 -10.03 23.36
C TYR A 308 21.18 -11.26 24.08
N ARG A 309 20.64 -11.63 25.24
CA ARG A 309 21.16 -12.72 26.08
C ARG A 309 20.93 -14.12 25.52
N THR A 310 19.95 -14.27 24.64
CA THR A 310 19.75 -15.50 23.85
C THR A 310 20.59 -15.50 22.57
N GLY A 311 21.49 -14.53 22.38
CA GLY A 311 22.43 -14.52 21.26
C GLY A 311 21.84 -14.07 19.93
N GLN A 312 20.68 -13.41 19.93
CA GLN A 312 20.07 -12.75 18.76
C GLN A 312 19.78 -13.69 17.59
N ARG A 313 19.45 -14.95 17.89
CA ARG A 313 19.21 -16.03 16.90
C ARG A 313 17.81 -16.65 16.99
N PHE A 314 16.95 -16.09 17.84
CA PHE A 314 15.65 -16.65 18.16
C PHE A 314 14.53 -15.68 17.78
N GLY A 315 13.42 -16.22 17.27
CA GLY A 315 12.24 -15.45 16.92
C GLY A 315 11.36 -15.14 18.13
N ALA A 316 10.37 -14.26 17.93
CA ALA A 316 9.47 -13.75 18.96
C ALA A 316 8.91 -14.86 19.88
N HIS A 317 8.34 -15.93 19.31
CA HIS A 317 7.75 -17.01 20.11
C HIS A 317 8.71 -17.63 21.14
N HIS A 318 9.99 -17.81 20.78
CA HIS A 318 10.98 -18.33 21.71
C HIS A 318 11.39 -17.29 22.77
N LEU A 319 11.52 -16.03 22.36
CA LEU A 319 11.83 -14.92 23.28
C LEU A 319 10.70 -14.73 24.30
N THR A 320 9.44 -14.79 23.86
CA THR A 320 8.24 -14.73 24.70
C THR A 320 8.24 -15.83 25.75
N ARG A 321 8.59 -17.07 25.39
CA ARG A 321 8.77 -18.17 26.35
C ARG A 321 9.86 -17.89 27.38
N VAL A 322 11.02 -17.35 26.96
CA VAL A 322 12.08 -16.95 27.90
C VAL A 322 11.60 -15.87 28.85
N LEU A 323 10.95 -14.82 28.35
CA LEU A 323 10.42 -13.71 29.14
C LEU A 323 9.36 -14.18 30.15
N ARG A 324 8.48 -15.09 29.73
CA ARG A 324 7.41 -15.64 30.58
C ARG A 324 7.88 -16.76 31.51
N GLY A 325 9.07 -17.31 31.28
CA GLY A 325 9.63 -18.41 32.06
C GLY A 325 8.96 -19.76 31.77
N GLU A 326 8.53 -19.97 30.52
CA GLU A 326 7.87 -21.19 30.08
C GLU A 326 8.87 -22.23 29.57
N SER A 327 8.98 -23.35 30.28
CA SER A 327 9.90 -24.44 29.92
C SER A 327 9.39 -25.29 28.74
N ASP A 328 10.30 -25.61 27.82
CA ASP A 328 10.17 -26.68 26.84
C ASP A 328 11.52 -27.38 26.59
N GLU A 329 11.51 -28.41 25.72
CA GLU A 329 12.72 -29.15 25.36
C GLU A 329 13.83 -28.23 24.83
N ARG A 330 13.46 -27.17 24.11
CA ARG A 330 14.40 -26.24 23.48
C ARG A 330 14.99 -25.26 24.49
N THR A 331 14.20 -24.66 25.38
CA THR A 331 14.69 -23.75 26.43
C THR A 331 15.63 -24.47 27.39
N SER A 332 15.29 -25.72 27.75
CA SER A 332 16.10 -26.55 28.63
C SER A 332 17.42 -26.96 27.96
N ARG A 333 17.36 -27.49 26.73
CA ARG A 333 18.55 -27.90 25.96
C ARG A 333 19.53 -26.75 25.71
N LEU A 334 19.02 -25.53 25.52
CA LEU A 334 19.85 -24.34 25.29
C LEU A 334 20.30 -23.66 26.60
N GLY A 335 19.86 -24.13 27.76
CA GLY A 335 20.20 -23.56 29.06
C GLY A 335 19.61 -22.16 29.29
N HIS A 336 18.56 -21.77 28.56
CA HIS A 336 17.95 -20.44 28.67
C HIS A 336 17.24 -20.23 30.01
N GLU A 337 16.86 -21.32 30.68
CA GLU A 337 16.25 -21.32 32.02
C GLU A 337 17.18 -20.74 33.10
N ARG A 338 18.49 -20.66 32.81
CA ARG A 338 19.51 -20.12 33.72
C ARG A 338 19.84 -18.64 33.45
N LEU A 339 19.26 -18.04 32.40
CA LEU A 339 19.51 -16.65 32.06
C LEU A 339 18.79 -15.73 33.06
N SER A 340 19.40 -14.59 33.39
CA SER A 340 18.78 -13.61 34.29
C SER A 340 17.52 -12.95 33.74
N VAL A 341 17.19 -13.19 32.46
CA VAL A 341 15.97 -12.73 31.78
C VAL A 341 14.88 -13.80 31.77
N TRP A 342 15.12 -14.96 32.37
CA TRP A 342 14.12 -16.00 32.50
C TRP A 342 13.00 -15.54 33.44
N GLY A 343 11.76 -15.50 32.95
CA GLY A 343 10.58 -15.17 33.76
C GLY A 343 10.46 -13.69 34.18
N VAL A 344 11.32 -12.79 33.68
CA VAL A 344 11.28 -11.36 34.05
C VAL A 344 10.08 -10.59 33.49
N GLY A 345 9.35 -11.22 32.57
CA GLY A 345 8.17 -10.70 31.87
C GLY A 345 6.91 -11.52 32.12
N ALA A 346 6.84 -12.30 33.21
CA ALA A 346 5.70 -13.18 33.49
C ALA A 346 4.36 -12.42 33.69
N GLU A 347 4.41 -11.12 33.92
CA GLU A 347 3.24 -10.25 34.10
C GLU A 347 2.43 -10.02 32.82
N LEU A 348 3.03 -10.17 31.63
CA LEU A 348 2.33 -9.99 30.36
C LEU A 348 1.94 -11.35 29.75
N SER A 349 0.76 -11.40 29.13
CA SER A 349 0.28 -12.54 28.36
C SER A 349 1.17 -12.82 27.13
N ASP A 350 1.13 -14.05 26.59
CA ASP A 350 1.82 -14.41 25.34
C ASP A 350 1.42 -13.51 24.17
N ARG A 351 0.18 -12.98 24.17
CA ARG A 351 -0.31 -12.03 23.17
C ARG A 351 0.19 -10.59 23.38
N GLN A 352 0.54 -10.23 24.62
CA GLN A 352 1.04 -8.88 24.94
C GLN A 352 2.54 -8.73 24.67
N TRP A 353 3.29 -9.84 24.72
CA TRP A 353 4.68 -9.94 24.27
C TRP A 353 4.76 -10.17 22.77
#